data_AF-A0A972C288-F1
#
_entry.id   AF-A0A972C288-F1
#
_cell.length_a   1.000
_cell.length_b   1.000
_cell.length_c   1.000
_cell.angle_alpha   90.00
_cell.angle_beta   90.00
_cell.angle_gamma   90.00
#
_symmetry.space_group_name_H-M   'P 1'
#
loop_
_entity.id
_entity.type
_entity.pdbx_description
1 polymer ?
#
loop_
_entity_poly.entity_id
_entity_poly.type
_entity_poly.pdbx_seq_one_letter_code
_entity_poly.pdbx_strand_id
1 'polypeptide(L)' 'MSQILSAMYGNLVETTFRDIEQTTDQDIVKLLADGSTPLPIIKMNGHVRFSGHLFIPLIIKEIDAILEQQVDETTS' A
#
# COMPACT_ATOMS: atom_id res chain seq x y z
N MET A 1 -4.83 7.66 8.67
CA MET A 1 -4.83 7.06 7.32
C MET A 1 -6.02 6.12 7.12
N SER A 2 -6.15 5.05 7.92
CA SER A 2 -7.26 4.07 7.77
C SER A 2 -8.66 4.72 7.73
N GLN A 3 -8.94 5.67 8.62
CA GLN A 3 -10.22 6.39 8.63
C GLN A 3 -10.47 7.23 7.35
N ILE A 4 -9.42 7.82 6.77
CA ILE A 4 -9.52 8.61 5.54
C ILE A 4 -9.84 7.70 4.36
N LEU A 5 -9.08 6.60 4.23
CA LEU A 5 -9.29 5.63 3.16
C LEU A 5 -10.64 4.93 3.28
N SER A 6 -11.08 4.59 4.50
CA SER A 6 -12.42 4.03 4.73
C SER A 6 -13.53 5.03 4.38
N ALA A 7 -13.35 6.32 4.69
CA ALA A 7 -14.32 7.36 4.30
C ALA A 7 -14.41 7.55 2.77
N MET A 8 -13.29 7.38 2.05
CA MET A 8 -13.23 7.58 0.60
C MET A 8 -13.67 6.34 -0.20
N TYR A 9 -13.25 5.15 0.24
CA TYR A 9 -13.37 3.91 -0.53
C TYR A 9 -14.31 2.88 0.10
N GLY A 10 -14.85 3.16 1.28
CA GLY A 10 -15.73 2.24 1.99
C GLY A 10 -15.05 0.88 2.22
N ASN A 11 -15.67 -0.17 1.69
CA ASN A 11 -15.19 -1.55 1.82
C ASN A 11 -14.27 -2.00 0.68
N LEU A 12 -13.99 -1.12 -0.30
CA LEU A 12 -13.13 -1.46 -1.44
C LEU A 12 -11.64 -1.52 -1.05
N VAL A 13 -11.26 -0.88 0.06
CA VAL A 13 -9.87 -0.83 0.54
C VAL A 13 -9.82 -1.29 1.99
N GLU A 14 -9.11 -2.38 2.23
CA GLU A 14 -8.77 -2.84 3.57
C GLU A 14 -7.34 -2.40 3.93
N THR A 15 -7.17 -1.83 5.12
CA THR A 15 -5.86 -1.35 5.59
C THR A 15 -5.42 -2.14 6.81
N THR A 16 -4.19 -2.66 6.78
CA THR A 16 -3.54 -3.25 7.95
C THR A 16 -2.24 -2.52 8.27
N PHE A 17 -1.88 -2.49 9.54
CA PHE A 17 -0.62 -1.93 10.02
C PHE A 17 0.17 -3.05 10.68
N ARG A 18 1.46 -3.11 10.37
CA ARG A 18 2.36 -4.09 10.94
C ARG A 18 3.66 -3.42 11.35
N ASP A 19 4.15 -3.79 12.51
CA ASP A 19 5.51 -3.46 12.93
C ASP A 19 6.51 -4.14 12.00
N ILE A 20 7.48 -3.37 11.50
CA ILE A 20 8.50 -3.88 10.58
C ILE A 20 9.40 -4.92 11.26
N GLU A 21 9.60 -4.85 12.57
CA GLU A 21 10.40 -5.82 13.31
C GLU A 21 9.70 -7.18 13.42
N GLN A 22 8.38 -7.21 13.21
CA GLN A 22 7.53 -8.40 13.32
C GLN A 22 7.01 -8.87 11.95
N THR A 23 7.51 -8.29 10.86
CA THR A 23 7.08 -8.68 9.52
C THR A 23 7.64 -10.03 9.11
N THR A 24 6.77 -10.86 8.52
CA THR A 24 7.17 -12.13 7.88
C THR A 24 7.22 -12.02 6.36
N ASP A 25 6.90 -10.84 5.83
CA ASP A 25 6.88 -10.54 4.41
C ASP A 25 8.32 -10.48 3.87
N GLN A 26 8.70 -11.47 3.05
CA GLN A 26 10.08 -11.64 2.60
C GLN A 26 10.60 -10.48 1.75
N ASP A 27 9.72 -9.79 1.02
CA ASP A 27 10.12 -8.63 0.22
C ASP A 27 10.48 -7.46 1.14
N ILE A 28 9.69 -7.24 2.20
CA ILE A 28 9.99 -6.23 3.20
C ILE A 28 11.25 -6.59 3.99
N VAL A 29 11.42 -7.85 4.40
CA VAL A 29 12.63 -8.30 5.12
C VAL A 29 13.89 -7.99 4.32
N LYS A 30 13.89 -8.27 3.00
CA LYS A 30 15.01 -7.93 2.11
C LYS A 30 15.25 -6.41 2.04
N LEU A 31 14.19 -5.63 1.83
CA LEU A 31 14.29 -4.17 1.75
C LEU A 31 14.83 -3.53 3.04
N LEU A 32 14.48 -4.10 4.20
CA LEU A 32 14.98 -3.68 5.50
C LEU A 32 16.45 -4.08 5.69
N ALA A 33 16.83 -5.29 5.29
CA ALA A 33 18.21 -5.77 5.36
C ALA A 33 19.17 -4.93 4.49
N ASP A 34 18.69 -4.45 3.34
CA ASP A 34 19.45 -3.57 2.45
C ASP A 34 19.64 -2.16 3.03
N GLY A 35 18.89 -1.79 4.08
CA GLY A 35 19.03 -0.53 4.83
C GLY A 35 18.74 0.75 4.04
N SER A 36 18.38 0.63 2.76
CA SER A 36 18.20 1.75 1.83
C SER A 36 16.76 2.24 1.75
N THR A 37 15.80 1.47 2.26
CA THR A 37 14.37 1.78 2.12
C THR A 37 13.88 2.61 3.31
N PRO A 38 13.48 3.87 3.10
CA PRO A 38 12.96 4.70 4.17
C PRO A 38 11.59 4.22 4.65
N LEU A 39 11.34 4.32 5.95
CA LEU A 39 10.05 4.01 6.55
C LEU A 39 9.12 5.24 6.56
N PRO A 40 7.78 5.04 6.57
CA PRO A 40 7.07 3.77 6.48
C PRO A 40 7.05 3.20 5.05
N ILE A 41 6.83 1.88 4.91
CA ILE A 41 6.64 1.20 3.63
C ILE A 41 5.16 0.89 3.46
N ILE A 42 4.58 1.25 2.31
CA ILE A 42 3.20 0.93 1.96
C ILE A 42 3.22 -0.14 0.87
N LYS A 43 2.59 -1.28 1.20
CA LYS A 43 2.23 -2.30 0.22
C LYS A 43 0.75 -2.19 -0.14
N MET A 44 0.45 -2.36 -1.42
CA MET A 44 -0.92 -2.49 -1.94
C MET A 44 -0.97 -3.75 -2.79
N ASN A 45 -1.92 -4.64 -2.50
CA ASN A 45 -2.13 -5.91 -3.23
C ASN A 45 -0.84 -6.72 -3.41
N GLY A 46 -0.05 -6.89 -2.34
CA GLY A 46 1.17 -7.68 -2.35
C GLY A 46 2.42 -6.97 -2.88
N HIS A 47 2.31 -5.76 -3.43
CA HIS A 47 3.44 -5.03 -4.00
C HIS A 47 3.78 -3.77 -3.20
N VAL A 48 5.07 -3.47 -3.07
CA VAL A 48 5.53 -2.20 -2.50
C VAL A 48 5.24 -1.07 -3.49
N ARG A 49 4.54 -0.03 -3.02
CA ARG A 49 4.17 1.14 -3.83
C ARG A 49 4.86 2.41 -3.37
N PHE A 50 4.99 2.60 -2.06
CA PHE A 50 5.59 3.80 -1.47
C PHE A 50 6.51 3.44 -0.33
N SER A 51 7.52 4.28 -0.11
CA SER A 51 8.40 4.23 1.04
C SER A 51 8.78 5.66 1.46
N GLY A 52 9.01 5.87 2.76
CA GLY A 52 9.43 7.17 3.30
C GLY A 52 8.31 8.20 3.38
N HIS A 53 8.55 9.39 2.85
CA HIS A 53 7.64 10.52 3.04
C HIS A 53 6.25 10.25 2.46
N LEU A 54 5.24 10.31 3.32
CA LEU A 54 3.86 10.00 2.96
C LEU A 54 3.15 11.24 2.40
N PHE A 55 2.80 11.17 1.12
CA PHE A 55 1.98 12.20 0.48
C PHE A 55 0.61 11.62 0.09
N ILE A 56 -0.41 11.98 0.87
CA ILE A 56 -1.77 11.42 0.78
C ILE A 56 -2.35 11.46 -0.65
N PRO A 57 -2.22 12.56 -1.41
CA PRO A 57 -2.79 12.62 -2.77
C PRO A 57 -2.20 11.57 -3.73
N LEU A 58 -0.92 11.20 -3.58
CA LEU A 58 -0.31 10.16 -4.42
C LEU A 58 -0.82 8.76 -4.03
N ILE A 59 -1.03 8.52 -2.74
CA ILE A 59 -1.59 7.26 -2.24
C ILE A 59 -3.01 7.07 -2.79
N ILE A 60 -3.83 8.13 -2.76
CA ILE A 60 -5.19 8.14 -3.33
C ILE A 60 -5.13 7.84 -4.83
N LYS A 61 -4.29 8.56 -5.59
CA LYS A 61 -4.14 8.37 -7.03
C LYS A 61 -3.75 6.93 -7.40
N GLU A 62 -2.87 6.31 -6.63
CA GLU A 62 -2.46 4.92 -6.86
C GLU A 62 -3.59 3.93 -6.58
N ILE A 63 -4.38 4.16 -5.52
CA ILE A 63 -5.56 3.34 -5.22
C ILE A 63 -6.58 3.44 -6.35
N ASP A 64 -6.87 4.65 -6.84
CA ASP A 64 -7.81 4.88 -7.94
C ASP A 64 -7.36 4.11 -9.20
N ALA A 65 -6.08 4.19 -9.55
CA ALA A 65 -5.52 3.47 -10.70
C ALA A 65 -5.61 1.94 -10.57
N ILE A 66 -5.40 1.40 -9.37
CA ILE A 66 -5.55 -0.05 -9.11
C ILE A 66 -7.01 -0.48 -9.27
N LEU A 67 -7.94 0.31 -8.75
CA LEU A 67 -9.38 -0.01 -8.84
C LEU A 67 -9.88 0.08 -10.28
N GLU A 68 -9.42 1.06 -11.06
CA GLU A 68 -9.73 1.17 -12.50
C GLU A 68 -9.26 -0.06 -13.27
N GLN A 69 -8.03 -0.53 -13.03
CA GLN A 69 -7.48 -1.73 -13.70
C GLN A 69 -8.27 -3.00 -13.39
N GLN A 70 -8.75 -3.17 -12.15
CA GLN A 70 -9.54 -4.33 -11.76
C GLN A 70 -10.90 -4.35 -12.47
N VAL A 71 -11.51 -3.20 -12.75
CA VAL A 71 -12.78 -3.15 -13.49
C VAL A 71 -12.59 -3.64 -14.92
N ASP A 72 -11.55 -3.18 -15.62
CA ASP A 72 -11.27 -3.56 -17.00
C ASP A 72 -10.99 -5.07 -17.17
N GLU A 73 -10.29 -5.68 -16.22
CA GLU A 73 -10.02 -7.13 -16.21
C GLU A 73 -11.26 -7.99 -15.97
N THR A 74 -12.28 -7.46 -15.27
CA THR A 74 -13.52 -8.22 -14.98
C THR A 74 -14.58 -8.08 -16.06
N THR A 75 -14.46 -7.07 -16.94
CA THR A 75 -15.39 -6.81 -18.06
C THR A 75 -14.92 -7.32 -19.42
N SER A 76 -13.73 -7.94 -19.50
CA SER A 76 -13.16 -8.58 -20.69
C SER A 76 -13.39 -10.10 -20.70
#